data_AF-A0A8T4UCZ6-F1
#
_entry.id   AF-A0A8T4UCZ6-F1
#
_cell.length_a   1.000
_cell.length_b   1.000
_cell.length_c   1.000
_cell.angle_alpha   90.00
_cell.angle_beta   90.00
_cell.angle_gamma   90.00
#
_symmetry.space_group_name_H-M   'P 1'
#
loop_
_entity.id
_entity.type
_entity.pdbx_description
1 polymer ?
#
loop_
_entity_poly.entity_id
_entity_poly.type
_entity_poly.pdbx_seq_one_letter_code
_entity_poly.pdbx_strand_id
1 'polypeptide(L)'
;MATILDLGLFEYFIPFIVFVFVFILIWAMLKKLNFFPGNDGAHFLIALTLSLLFILVPELTNIVTLATPWFIILIIFLFMIIMIFLFMGASPEGVASIFGGKGAPNQVVMWTILILSFAIMGYAFMQVYGDQVHNLTSGETTDNSGDLMMTIGQIVFTPKVMGMFFLLVMTALIIRFVSAPPSA
;
A
#
# COMPACT_ATOMS: atom_id res chain seq x y z
N MET A 1 -0.93 29.05 -15.03
CA MET A 1 -1.30 29.31 -16.44
C MET A 1 -2.28 28.22 -16.84
N ALA A 2 -3.42 28.60 -17.41
CA ALA A 2 -4.59 27.74 -17.45
C ALA A 2 -4.39 26.47 -18.29
N THR A 3 -4.57 25.31 -17.64
CA THR A 3 -5.55 24.34 -18.13
C THR A 3 -6.64 24.18 -17.06
N ILE A 4 -7.30 25.30 -16.74
CA ILE A 4 -8.37 25.41 -15.73
C ILE A 4 -9.67 24.73 -16.20
N LEU A 5 -9.76 24.37 -17.49
CA LEU A 5 -10.85 23.59 -18.09
C LEU A 5 -10.66 22.07 -18.01
N ASP A 6 -9.49 21.57 -17.60
CA ASP A 6 -9.15 20.13 -17.66
C ASP A 6 -8.92 19.51 -16.27
N LEU A 7 -8.63 20.31 -15.24
CA LEU A 7 -8.54 19.83 -13.86
C LEU A 7 -9.91 19.59 -13.21
N GLY A 8 -10.92 20.40 -13.50
CA GLY A 8 -12.24 20.25 -12.88
C GLY A 8 -12.96 18.96 -13.29
N LEU A 9 -12.79 18.51 -14.54
CA LEU A 9 -13.30 17.21 -14.97
C LEU A 9 -12.51 16.07 -14.33
N PHE A 10 -11.18 16.20 -14.26
CA PHE A 10 -10.31 15.21 -13.64
C PHE A 10 -10.61 15.02 -12.15
N GLU A 11 -10.82 16.11 -11.40
CA GLU A 11 -11.21 16.10 -9.98
C GLU A 11 -12.52 15.31 -9.75
N TYR A 12 -13.49 15.40 -10.67
CA TYR A 12 -14.71 14.60 -10.62
C TYR A 12 -14.44 13.10 -10.78
N PHE A 13 -13.42 12.73 -11.55
CA PHE A 13 -13.03 11.34 -11.76
C PHE A 13 -12.03 10.80 -10.72
N ILE A 14 -11.44 11.63 -9.86
CA ILE A 14 -10.49 11.18 -8.83
C ILE A 14 -11.07 10.01 -8.01
N PRO A 15 -12.30 10.08 -7.45
CA PRO A 15 -12.88 8.97 -6.69
C PRO A 15 -12.96 7.67 -7.49
N PHE A 16 -13.28 7.77 -8.78
CA PHE A 16 -13.35 6.62 -9.69
C PHE A 16 -11.96 6.05 -10.01
N ILE A 17 -10.95 6.91 -10.23
CA ILE A 17 -9.58 6.48 -10.48
C ILE A 17 -9.02 5.78 -9.23
N VAL A 18 -9.24 6.37 -8.05
CA VAL A 18 -8.84 5.79 -6.76
C VAL A 18 -9.51 4.43 -6.57
N PHE A 19 -10.81 4.33 -6.84
CA PHE A 19 -11.54 3.06 -6.80
C PHE A 19 -10.90 1.98 -7.67
N VAL A 20 -10.67 2.27 -8.96
CA VAL A 20 -10.12 1.30 -9.91
C VAL A 20 -8.70 0.92 -9.50
N PHE A 21 -7.88 1.88 -9.08
CA PHE A 21 -6.52 1.65 -8.65
C PHE A 21 -6.46 0.72 -7.42
N VAL A 22 -7.22 1.06 -6.37
CA VAL A 22 -7.29 0.26 -5.14
C VAL A 22 -7.87 -1.13 -5.43
N PHE A 23 -8.91 -1.21 -6.25
CA PHE A 23 -9.51 -2.47 -6.66
C PHE A 23 -8.49 -3.40 -7.33
N ILE A 24 -7.76 -2.91 -8.33
CA ILE A 24 -6.75 -3.70 -9.05
C ILE A 24 -5.63 -4.14 -8.10
N LEU A 25 -5.16 -3.25 -7.23
CA LEU A 25 -4.08 -3.54 -6.29
C LEU A 25 -4.51 -4.63 -5.29
N ILE A 26 -5.66 -4.46 -4.63
CA ILE A 26 -6.16 -5.43 -3.65
C ILE A 26 -6.45 -6.77 -4.33
N TRP A 27 -7.07 -6.76 -5.51
CA TRP A 27 -7.37 -7.98 -6.25
C TRP A 27 -6.08 -8.72 -6.65
N ALA A 28 -5.09 -8.01 -7.19
CA ALA A 28 -3.80 -8.59 -7.55
C ALA A 28 -3.08 -9.18 -6.33
N MET A 29 -3.13 -8.47 -5.20
CA MET A 29 -2.56 -8.95 -3.93
C MET A 29 -3.27 -10.21 -3.44
N LEU A 30 -4.60 -10.26 -3.45
CA LEU A 30 -5.39 -11.43 -3.06
C LEU A 30 -5.11 -12.64 -3.95
N LYS A 31 -5.03 -12.46 -5.28
CA LYS A 31 -4.68 -13.54 -6.22
C LYS A 31 -3.25 -14.04 -5.98
N LYS A 32 -2.30 -13.13 -5.73
CA LYS A 32 -0.90 -13.52 -5.50
C LYS A 32 -0.72 -14.27 -4.18
N LEU A 33 -1.44 -13.87 -3.14
CA LEU A 33 -1.41 -14.51 -1.82
C LEU A 33 -2.22 -15.82 -1.78
N ASN A 34 -3.09 -16.08 -2.77
CA ASN A 34 -4.00 -17.23 -2.79
C ASN A 34 -4.80 -17.39 -1.49
N PHE A 35 -5.29 -16.28 -0.92
CA PHE A 35 -5.98 -16.28 0.38
C PHE A 35 -7.22 -17.19 0.39
N PHE A 36 -7.86 -17.34 -0.77
CA PHE A 36 -8.95 -18.29 -1.02
C PHE A 36 -8.63 -19.11 -2.28
N PRO A 37 -7.97 -20.27 -2.15
CA PRO A 37 -7.56 -21.05 -3.31
C PRO A 37 -8.79 -21.53 -4.10
N GLY A 38 -8.79 -21.28 -5.42
CA GLY A 38 -9.84 -21.74 -6.33
C GLY A 38 -11.13 -20.92 -6.35
N ASN A 39 -11.22 -19.82 -5.58
CA ASN A 39 -12.40 -18.97 -5.57
C ASN A 39 -12.06 -17.53 -6.02
N ASP A 40 -11.88 -17.35 -7.33
CA ASP A 40 -11.62 -16.05 -7.95
C ASP A 40 -12.77 -15.05 -7.69
N GLY A 41 -14.01 -15.54 -7.55
CA GLY A 41 -15.17 -14.71 -7.22
C GLY A 41 -15.08 -14.08 -5.83
N ALA A 42 -14.56 -14.81 -4.84
CA ALA A 42 -14.31 -14.26 -3.50
C ALA A 42 -13.24 -13.17 -3.52
N HIS A 43 -12.13 -13.35 -4.27
CA HIS A 43 -11.11 -12.30 -4.40
C HIS A 43 -11.68 -11.04 -5.03
N PHE A 44 -12.49 -11.19 -6.08
CA PHE A 44 -13.16 -10.07 -6.74
C PHE A 44 -14.09 -9.32 -5.79
N LEU A 45 -14.98 -10.04 -5.09
CA LEU A 45 -15.94 -9.43 -4.16
C LEU A 45 -15.24 -8.68 -3.02
N ILE A 46 -14.21 -9.29 -2.42
CA ILE A 46 -13.46 -8.64 -1.33
C ILE A 46 -12.74 -7.40 -1.84
N ALA A 47 -12.06 -7.49 -2.99
CA ALA A 47 -11.40 -6.34 -3.59
C ALA A 47 -12.39 -5.21 -3.92
N LEU A 48 -13.57 -5.54 -4.42
CA LEU A 48 -14.65 -4.60 -4.72
C LEU A 48 -15.19 -3.92 -3.46
N THR A 49 -15.47 -4.69 -2.40
CA THR A 49 -15.97 -4.12 -1.15
C THR A 49 -14.92 -3.23 -0.49
N LEU A 50 -13.66 -3.63 -0.48
CA LEU A 50 -12.58 -2.84 0.10
C LEU A 50 -12.31 -1.57 -0.72
N SER A 51 -12.30 -1.65 -2.05
CA SER A 51 -12.11 -0.45 -2.87
C SER A 51 -13.25 0.55 -2.71
N LEU A 52 -14.51 0.09 -2.58
CA LEU A 52 -15.64 0.96 -2.24
C LEU A 52 -15.43 1.64 -0.87
N LEU A 53 -14.98 0.88 0.14
CA LEU A 53 -14.68 1.42 1.46
C LEU A 53 -13.59 2.50 1.41
N PHE A 54 -12.58 2.35 0.55
CA PHE A 54 -11.53 3.36 0.36
C PHE A 54 -12.05 4.69 -0.17
N ILE A 55 -13.04 4.68 -1.06
CA ILE A 55 -13.65 5.93 -1.56
C ILE A 55 -14.49 6.61 -0.47
N LEU A 56 -15.14 5.82 0.39
CA LEU A 56 -16.01 6.35 1.45
C LEU A 56 -15.22 7.06 2.56
N VAL A 57 -13.91 6.79 2.68
CA VAL A 57 -13.03 7.40 3.67
C VAL A 57 -12.13 8.45 2.98
N PRO A 58 -12.39 9.75 3.18
CA PRO A 58 -11.64 10.82 2.50
C PRO A 58 -10.12 10.74 2.73
N GLU A 59 -9.68 10.33 3.91
CA GLU A 59 -8.27 10.19 4.26
C GLU A 59 -7.59 9.11 3.42
N LEU A 60 -8.25 7.98 3.19
CA LEU A 60 -7.74 6.91 2.34
C LEU A 60 -7.67 7.36 0.87
N THR A 61 -8.66 8.13 0.42
CA THR A 61 -8.66 8.74 -0.92
C THR A 61 -7.48 9.70 -1.09
N ASN A 62 -7.15 10.49 -0.07
CA ASN A 62 -6.00 11.40 -0.08
C ASN A 62 -4.67 10.63 -0.16
N ILE A 63 -4.54 9.49 0.53
CA ILE A 63 -3.34 8.64 0.45
C ILE A 63 -3.11 8.15 -0.96
N VAL A 64 -4.15 7.60 -1.59
CA VAL A 64 -4.04 7.10 -2.96
C VAL A 64 -3.72 8.24 -3.91
N THR A 65 -4.42 9.36 -3.80
CA THR A 65 -4.18 10.55 -4.64
C THR A 65 -2.75 11.07 -4.50
N LEU A 66 -2.16 11.03 -3.30
CA LEU A 66 -0.77 11.43 -3.07
C LEU A 66 0.22 10.39 -3.62
N ALA A 67 -0.10 9.09 -3.53
CA ALA A 67 0.77 8.01 -4.00
C ALA A 67 0.76 7.86 -5.52
N THR A 68 -0.37 8.11 -6.19
CA THR A 68 -0.55 7.88 -7.63
C THR A 68 0.49 8.58 -8.51
N PRO A 69 0.82 9.88 -8.34
CA PRO A 69 1.85 10.54 -9.13
C PRO A 69 3.21 9.83 -9.06
N TRP A 70 3.60 9.34 -7.88
CA TRP A 70 4.86 8.61 -7.70
C TRP A 70 4.85 7.26 -8.39
N PHE A 71 3.72 6.55 -8.38
CA PHE A 71 3.56 5.32 -9.17
C PHE A 71 3.62 5.60 -10.68
N ILE A 72 3.04 6.69 -11.16
CA ILE A 72 3.13 7.09 -12.57
C ILE A 72 4.60 7.34 -12.95
N ILE A 73 5.34 8.09 -12.14
CA ILE A 73 6.78 8.33 -12.35
C ILE A 73 7.55 7.00 -12.39
N LEU A 74 7.27 6.09 -11.45
CA LEU A 74 7.88 4.76 -11.40
C LEU A 74 7.60 3.94 -12.66
N ILE A 75 6.36 3.93 -13.14
CA ILE A 75 5.96 3.23 -14.36
C ILE A 75 6.67 3.82 -15.58
N ILE A 76 6.71 5.14 -15.70
CA ILE A 76 7.42 5.85 -16.79
C ILE A 76 8.92 5.50 -16.74
N PHE A 77 9.52 5.50 -15.55
CA PHE A 77 10.91 5.14 -15.35
C PHE A 77 11.21 3.69 -15.76
N LEU A 78 10.38 2.73 -15.33
CA LEU A 78 10.49 1.32 -15.76
C LEU A 78 10.36 1.18 -17.28
N PHE A 79 9.41 1.89 -17.88
CA PHE A 79 9.23 1.91 -19.33
C PHE A 79 10.45 2.49 -20.06
N MET A 80 11.04 3.58 -19.55
CA MET A 80 12.27 4.15 -20.11
C MET A 80 13.43 3.16 -20.03
N ILE A 81 13.59 2.44 -18.92
CA ILE A 81 14.62 1.38 -18.80
C ILE A 81 14.40 0.30 -19.86
N ILE A 82 13.16 -0.18 -20.03
CA ILE A 82 12.80 -1.16 -21.06
C ILE A 82 13.16 -0.64 -22.45
N MET A 83 12.82 0.61 -22.77
CA MET A 83 13.14 1.23 -24.06
C MET A 83 14.65 1.32 -24.31
N ILE A 84 15.44 1.70 -23.29
CA ILE A 84 16.90 1.76 -23.41
C ILE A 84 17.46 0.39 -23.78
N PHE A 85 17.03 -0.68 -23.12
CA PHE A 85 17.47 -2.04 -23.47
C PHE A 85 17.09 -2.44 -24.89
N LEU A 86 15.86 -2.12 -25.32
CA LEU A 86 15.42 -2.38 -26.69
C LEU A 86 16.26 -1.60 -27.73
N PHE A 87 16.60 -0.34 -27.47
CA PHE A 87 17.46 0.45 -28.35
C PHE A 87 18.91 -0.05 -28.39
N MET A 88 19.40 -0.66 -27.31
CA MET A 88 20.70 -1.33 -27.28
C MET A 88 20.71 -2.66 -28.06
N GLY A 89 19.60 -3.04 -28.70
CA GLY A 89 19.47 -4.26 -29.49
C GLY A 89 19.13 -5.49 -28.66
N ALA A 90 18.70 -5.33 -27.40
CA ALA A 90 18.19 -6.46 -26.63
C ALA A 90 16.89 -6.97 -27.27
N SER A 91 16.75 -8.29 -27.41
CA SER A 91 15.50 -8.86 -27.91
C SER A 91 14.37 -8.65 -26.89
N PRO A 92 13.11 -8.52 -27.33
CA PRO A 92 11.96 -8.41 -26.41
C PRO A 92 11.89 -9.56 -25.39
N GLU A 93 12.30 -10.77 -25.79
CA GLU A 93 12.38 -11.94 -24.92
C GLU A 93 13.49 -11.79 -23.87
N GLY A 94 14.62 -11.20 -24.25
CA GLY A 94 15.72 -10.87 -23.35
C GLY A 94 15.30 -9.88 -22.28
N VAL A 95 14.56 -8.83 -22.66
CA VAL A 95 14.02 -7.86 -21.68
C VAL A 95 12.95 -8.51 -20.80
N ALA A 96 12.04 -9.29 -21.38
CA ALA A 96 11.03 -10.02 -20.62
C ALA A 96 11.66 -10.98 -19.59
N SER A 97 12.80 -11.60 -19.91
CA SER A 97 13.53 -12.47 -18.98
C SER A 97 14.00 -11.75 -17.72
N ILE A 98 14.35 -10.46 -17.81
CA ILE A 98 14.75 -9.63 -16.67
C ILE A 98 13.57 -9.38 -15.71
N PHE A 99 12.35 -9.23 -16.25
CA PHE A 99 11.14 -8.97 -15.47
C PHE A 99 10.36 -10.23 -15.07
N GLY A 100 10.79 -11.41 -15.52
CA GLY A 100 10.16 -12.67 -15.17
C GLY A 100 9.62 -13.48 -16.34
N GLY A 101 10.46 -13.69 -17.36
CA GLY A 101 10.16 -14.59 -18.48
C GLY A 101 9.85 -16.02 -18.03
N LYS A 102 9.62 -16.90 -19.01
CA LYS A 102 8.98 -18.26 -18.95
C LYS A 102 9.34 -19.24 -17.80
N GLY A 103 10.24 -18.93 -16.87
CA GLY A 103 10.63 -19.81 -15.77
C GLY A 103 10.38 -19.29 -14.34
N ALA A 104 10.51 -17.99 -14.08
CA ALA A 104 10.24 -17.37 -12.76
C ALA A 104 10.47 -15.85 -12.82
N PRO A 105 9.74 -15.03 -12.04
CA PRO A 105 10.10 -13.63 -11.83
C PRO A 105 11.52 -13.53 -11.30
N ASN A 106 12.35 -12.66 -11.91
CA ASN A 106 13.64 -12.33 -11.33
C ASN A 106 13.38 -11.73 -9.95
N GLN A 107 13.70 -12.51 -8.92
CA GLN A 107 13.32 -12.22 -7.55
C GLN A 107 13.82 -10.84 -7.12
N VAL A 108 15.02 -10.45 -7.57
CA VAL A 108 15.61 -9.14 -7.27
C VAL A 108 14.75 -8.00 -7.79
N VAL A 109 14.39 -8.00 -9.08
CA VAL A 109 13.60 -6.94 -9.71
C VAL A 109 12.22 -6.83 -9.07
N MET A 110 11.58 -7.97 -8.80
CA MET A 110 10.29 -8.01 -8.13
C MET A 110 10.36 -7.40 -6.72
N TRP A 111 11.38 -7.76 -5.92
CA TRP A 111 11.58 -7.19 -4.59
C TRP A 111 11.91 -5.71 -4.63
N THR A 112 12.70 -5.24 -5.61
CA THR A 112 12.98 -3.81 -5.78
C THR A 112 11.70 -3.02 -6.06
N ILE A 113 10.86 -3.48 -6.99
CA ILE A 113 9.57 -2.83 -7.31
C ILE A 113 8.66 -2.84 -6.08
N LEU A 114 8.61 -3.95 -5.35
CA LEU A 114 7.77 -4.10 -4.16
C LEU A 114 8.23 -3.15 -3.03
N ILE A 115 9.52 -3.13 -2.70
CA ILE A 115 10.08 -2.23 -1.67
C ILE A 115 9.83 -0.77 -2.05
N LEU A 116 10.05 -0.40 -3.31
CA LEU A 116 9.81 0.96 -3.77
C LEU A 116 8.32 1.34 -3.69
N SER A 117 7.42 0.41 -4.04
CA SER A 117 5.98 0.57 -3.90
C SER A 117 5.56 0.77 -2.44
N PHE A 118 6.13 -0.03 -1.53
CA PHE A 118 5.90 0.12 -0.08
C PHE A 118 6.47 1.44 0.45
N ALA A 119 7.61 1.91 -0.04
CA ALA A 119 8.17 3.20 0.35
C ALA A 119 7.27 4.37 -0.09
N ILE A 120 6.75 4.32 -1.33
CA ILE A 120 5.79 5.32 -1.83
C ILE A 120 4.52 5.33 -0.98
N MET A 121 3.94 4.15 -0.72
CA MET A 121 2.77 4.05 0.14
C MET A 121 3.05 4.54 1.56
N GLY A 122 4.18 4.13 2.16
CA GLY A 122 4.59 4.55 3.50
C GLY A 122 4.77 6.05 3.61
N TYR A 123 5.37 6.68 2.60
CA TYR A 123 5.45 8.14 2.51
C TYR A 123 4.05 8.79 2.45
N ALA A 124 3.14 8.25 1.63
CA ALA A 124 1.78 8.78 1.53
C ALA A 124 0.97 8.63 2.83
N PHE A 125 1.09 7.48 3.50
CA PHE A 125 0.52 7.27 4.83
C PHE A 125 1.08 8.27 5.85
N MET A 126 2.41 8.47 5.86
CA MET A 126 3.06 9.40 6.77
C MET A 126 2.64 10.86 6.51
N GLN A 127 2.40 11.24 5.25
CA GLN A 127 1.93 12.58 4.92
C GLN A 127 0.47 12.81 5.36
N VAL A 128 -0.42 11.85 5.13
CA VAL A 128 -1.85 12.03 5.46
C VAL A 128 -2.12 11.86 6.96
N TYR A 129 -1.46 10.90 7.61
CA TYR A 129 -1.65 10.63 9.04
C TYR A 129 -0.59 11.26 9.93
N GLY A 130 0.45 11.88 9.37
CA GLY A 130 1.56 12.47 10.13
C GLY A 130 1.09 13.48 11.15
N ASP A 131 0.19 14.38 10.74
CA ASP A 131 -0.38 15.39 11.63
C ASP A 131 -1.26 14.78 12.73
N GLN A 132 -2.03 13.74 12.41
CA GLN A 132 -2.86 13.05 13.41
C GLN A 132 -1.99 12.33 14.44
N VAL A 133 -0.92 11.66 13.99
CA VAL A 133 0.05 11.00 14.87
C VAL A 133 0.80 12.04 15.70
N HIS A 134 1.22 13.15 15.10
CA HIS A 134 1.90 14.23 15.80
C HIS A 134 1.00 14.82 16.90
N ASN A 135 -0.26 15.16 16.60
CA ASN A 135 -1.19 15.72 17.57
C ASN A 135 -1.58 14.75 18.70
N LEU A 136 -1.52 13.44 18.47
CA LEU A 136 -1.75 12.43 19.51
C LEU A 136 -0.53 12.23 20.43
N THR A 137 0.65 12.67 19.99
CA THR A 137 1.94 12.45 20.66
C THR A 137 2.53 13.72 21.25
N SER A 138 2.15 14.88 20.71
CA SER A 138 2.40 16.22 21.27
C SER A 138 1.42 16.54 22.39
N GLY A 139 1.32 15.65 23.38
CA GLY A 139 0.83 16.04 24.70
C GLY A 139 1.65 17.26 25.16
N GLU A 140 0.96 18.28 25.69
CA GLU A 140 1.52 19.54 26.18
C GLU A 140 2.97 19.38 26.67
N THR A 141 3.90 20.10 26.05
CA THR A 141 5.36 20.11 26.27
C THR A 141 6.19 19.10 25.47
N THR A 142 6.52 19.41 24.22
CA THR A 142 7.89 19.15 23.74
C THR A 142 8.30 20.18 22.70
N ASP A 143 9.02 21.18 23.19
CA ASP A 143 9.77 22.13 22.38
C ASP A 143 11.00 21.41 21.80
N ASN A 144 11.24 21.60 20.51
CA ASN A 144 12.45 21.26 19.76
C ASN A 144 12.86 19.77 19.59
N SER A 145 12.63 19.28 18.36
CA SER A 145 13.66 18.68 17.48
C SER A 145 14.87 18.05 18.17
N GLY A 146 14.87 16.72 18.34
CA GLY A 146 16.06 16.03 18.81
C GLY A 146 16.09 14.52 18.65
N ASP A 147 14.98 13.81 18.91
CA ASP A 147 15.12 12.36 19.09
C ASP A 147 13.91 11.57 18.59
N LEU A 148 13.87 11.35 17.27
CA LEU A 148 12.89 10.50 16.59
C LEU A 148 12.87 9.08 17.19
N MET A 149 13.99 8.62 17.76
CA MET A 149 14.08 7.33 18.44
C MET A 149 13.36 7.34 19.80
N MET A 150 13.49 8.44 20.54
CA MET A 150 12.75 8.67 21.80
C MET A 150 11.25 8.82 21.55
N THR A 151 10.86 9.53 20.48
CA THR A 151 9.45 9.69 20.07
C THR A 151 8.83 8.36 19.64
N ILE A 152 9.53 7.55 18.83
CA ILE A 152 9.05 6.20 18.46
C ILE A 152 8.92 5.31 19.70
N GLY A 153 9.88 5.37 20.63
CA GLY A 153 9.80 4.65 21.91
C GLY A 153 8.55 5.06 22.70
N GLN A 154 8.28 6.35 22.82
CA GLN A 154 7.11 6.86 23.53
C GLN A 154 5.78 6.46 22.88
N ILE A 155 5.74 6.40 21.54
CA ILE A 155 4.58 5.96 20.77
C ILE A 155 4.30 4.47 20.97
N VAL A 156 5.34 3.62 20.91
CA VAL A 156 5.18 2.17 21.07
C VAL A 156 4.79 1.82 22.52
N PHE A 157 5.30 2.56 23.50
CA PHE A 157 5.01 2.35 24.92
C PHE A 157 3.90 3.25 25.49
N THR A 158 3.04 3.83 24.66
CA THR A 158 1.87 4.55 25.17
C THR A 158 0.87 3.56 25.78
N PRO A 159 0.24 3.83 26.95
CA PRO A 159 -0.73 2.91 27.57
C PRO A 159 -1.87 2.46 26.64
N LYS A 160 -2.25 3.33 25.69
CA LYS A 160 -3.24 3.04 24.66
C LYS A 160 -2.78 1.98 23.65
N VAL A 161 -1.53 2.07 23.17
CA VAL A 161 -0.95 1.13 22.20
C VAL A 161 -0.69 -0.22 22.86
N MET A 162 -0.15 -0.22 24.09
CA MET A 162 -0.02 -1.45 24.89
C MET A 162 -1.38 -2.11 25.17
N GLY A 163 -2.41 -1.34 25.50
CA GLY A 163 -3.76 -1.87 25.69
C GLY A 163 -4.33 -2.50 24.42
N MET A 164 -4.15 -1.85 23.27
CA MET A 164 -4.57 -2.40 21.97
C MET A 164 -3.82 -3.68 21.62
N PHE A 165 -2.49 -3.70 21.80
CA PHE A 165 -1.67 -4.88 21.56
C PHE A 165 -2.06 -6.05 22.48
N PHE A 166 -2.30 -5.76 23.76
CA PHE A 166 -2.77 -6.74 24.73
C PHE A 166 -4.13 -7.34 24.34
N LEU A 167 -5.09 -6.50 23.93
CA LEU A 167 -6.40 -6.97 23.44
C LEU A 167 -6.27 -7.85 22.20
N LEU A 168 -5.36 -7.51 21.28
CA LEU A 168 -5.12 -8.27 20.05
C LEU A 168 -4.55 -9.66 20.37
N VAL A 169 -3.56 -9.73 21.27
CA VAL A 169 -2.99 -11.00 21.75
C VAL A 169 -4.06 -11.84 22.46
N MET A 170 -4.85 -11.23 23.34
CA MET A 170 -5.94 -11.92 24.04
C MET A 170 -6.97 -12.49 23.06
N THR A 171 -7.38 -11.70 22.07
CA THR A 171 -8.32 -12.14 21.04
C THR A 171 -7.76 -13.28 20.20
N ALA A 172 -6.49 -13.19 19.80
CA ALA A 172 -5.81 -14.25 19.05
C ALA A 172 -5.74 -15.57 19.85
N LEU A 173 -5.48 -15.49 21.16
CA LEU A 173 -5.47 -16.67 22.04
C LEU A 173 -6.88 -17.26 22.20
N ILE A 174 -7.89 -16.43 22.40
CA ILE A 174 -9.29 -16.89 22.49
C ILE A 174 -9.69 -17.63 21.20
N ILE A 175 -9.43 -17.04 20.04
CA ILE A 175 -9.71 -17.66 18.75
C ILE A 175 -8.98 -19.01 18.64
N ARG A 176 -7.69 -19.06 19.00
CA ARG A 176 -6.90 -20.29 18.97
C ARG A 176 -7.51 -21.39 19.83
N PHE A 177 -7.90 -21.10 21.06
CA PHE A 177 -8.50 -22.08 21.98
C PHE A 177 -9.90 -22.53 21.54
N VAL A 178 -10.68 -21.62 20.96
CA VAL A 178 -12.02 -21.95 20.40
C VAL A 178 -11.89 -22.76 19.10
N SER A 179 -10.88 -22.48 18.27
CA SER A 179 -10.66 -23.18 17.00
C SER A 179 -9.89 -24.50 17.14
N ALA A 180 -9.31 -24.77 18.31
CA ALA A 180 -8.56 -26.00 18.53
C ALA A 180 -9.54 -27.18 18.53
N PRO A 181 -9.33 -28.21 17.68
CA PRO A 181 -10.17 -29.40 17.69
C PRO A 181 -10.09 -30.07 19.08
N PRO A 182 -11.19 -30.64 19.60
CA PRO A 182 -11.17 -31.33 20.87
C PRO A 182 -10.12 -32.43 20.79
N SER A 183 -9.03 -32.28 21.54
CA SER A 183 -8.04 -33.32 21.72
C SER A 183 -8.74 -34.52 22.35
N ALA A 184 -8.89 -35.59 21.57
CA ALA A 184 -9.31 -36.90 22.05
C ALA A 184 -8.31 -37.47 23.07
#